data_AF-A0A1H5PJB4-F1
#
_entry.id   AF-A0A1H5PJB4-F1
#
_cell.length_a   1.000
_cell.length_b   1.000
_cell.length_c   1.000
_cell.angle_alpha   90.00
_cell.angle_beta   90.00
_cell.angle_gamma   90.00
#
_symmetry.space_group_name_H-M   'P 1'
#
loop_
_entity.id
_entity.type
_entity.pdbx_description
1 polymer ?
#
loop_
_entity_poly.entity_id
_entity_poly.type
_entity_poly.pdbx_seq_one_letter_code
_entity_poly.pdbx_strand_id
1 'polypeptide(L)'
;MPLIFPWVRENRAVTLKIHIDDSAPPYEQVRAQISEQARGGVLPVGYRLPTVRGLAESLGLAVNTVAKAYRALETDGVIETRGRNGTFVAAAGSAAEREASLAAQAYAERTRRLGLAEKEALAAVRDALRAAYGED
;
A
#
# COMPACT_ATOMS: atom_id res chain seq x y z
N MET A 1 -5.03 -6.90 -22.96
CA MET A 1 -5.92 -5.83 -22.46
C MET A 1 -5.75 -5.75 -20.95
N PRO A 2 -5.20 -4.67 -20.38
CA PRO A 2 -5.18 -4.54 -18.93
C PRO A 2 -6.58 -4.12 -18.44
N LEU A 3 -7.11 -4.84 -17.46
CA LEU A 3 -8.40 -4.56 -16.84
C LEU A 3 -8.22 -3.40 -15.84
N ILE A 4 -8.77 -2.24 -16.17
CA ILE A 4 -8.80 -1.05 -15.31
C ILE A 4 -10.08 -1.13 -14.46
N PHE A 5 -9.96 -1.40 -13.16
CA PHE A 5 -11.08 -1.35 -12.22
C PHE A 5 -11.28 0.09 -11.71
N PRO A 6 -12.45 0.73 -11.92
CA PRO A 6 -12.72 2.06 -11.40
C PRO A 6 -13.61 1.98 -10.16
N TRP A 7 -13.04 2.15 -8.96
CA TRP A 7 -13.71 2.90 -7.89
C TRP A 7 -12.73 3.37 -6.79
N VAL A 8 -13.13 4.46 -6.12
CA VAL A 8 -12.45 5.28 -5.10
C VAL A 8 -11.66 6.48 -5.66
N ARG A 9 -12.32 7.64 -5.70
CA ARG A 9 -11.68 8.96 -5.86
C ARG A 9 -10.83 9.25 -4.62
N GLU A 10 -9.54 8.94 -4.69
CA GLU A 10 -8.39 9.85 -4.61
C GLU A 10 -7.12 9.11 -4.19
N ASN A 11 -6.53 8.38 -5.13
CA ASN A 11 -5.10 8.09 -5.14
C ASN A 11 -4.74 7.93 -6.62
N ARG A 12 -4.57 9.05 -7.34
CA ARG A 12 -4.34 9.01 -8.79
C ARG A 12 -3.06 8.22 -9.06
N ALA A 13 -3.22 7.07 -9.74
CA ALA A 13 -2.21 6.23 -10.39
C ALA A 13 -1.51 5.09 -9.62
N VAL A 14 -2.00 4.65 -8.45
CA VAL A 14 -1.49 3.40 -7.85
C VAL A 14 -2.34 2.20 -8.29
N THR A 15 -1.76 1.30 -9.09
CA THR A 15 -2.40 0.06 -9.53
C THR A 15 -1.56 -1.13 -9.08
N LEU A 16 -2.18 -2.06 -8.35
CA LEU A 16 -1.59 -3.36 -8.05
C LEU A 16 -1.32 -4.12 -9.36
N LYS A 17 -0.05 -4.47 -9.61
CA LYS A 17 0.35 -5.26 -10.77
C LYS A 17 0.88 -6.60 -10.30
N ILE A 18 0.26 -7.69 -10.73
CA ILE A 18 0.72 -9.05 -10.43
C ILE A 18 0.79 -9.85 -11.73
N HIS A 19 1.92 -10.51 -11.94
CA HIS A 19 2.13 -11.46 -13.03
C HIS A 19 2.32 -12.86 -12.46
N ILE A 20 1.64 -13.85 -13.04
CA ILE A 20 1.76 -15.25 -12.65
C ILE A 20 2.41 -16.02 -13.78
N ASP A 21 3.47 -16.77 -13.46
CA ASP A 21 4.17 -17.68 -14.37
C ASP A 21 4.45 -19.04 -13.70
N ASP A 22 5.26 -19.90 -14.34
CA ASP A 22 5.59 -21.23 -13.83
C ASP A 22 6.88 -21.28 -12.98
N SER A 23 7.45 -20.13 -12.61
CA SER A 23 8.73 -20.06 -11.89
C SER A 23 8.65 -20.50 -10.42
N ALA A 24 7.47 -20.38 -9.81
CA ALA A 24 7.24 -20.67 -8.40
C ALA A 24 5.76 -20.98 -8.11
N PRO A 25 5.40 -21.53 -6.93
CA PRO A 25 4.01 -21.69 -6.55
C PRO A 25 3.24 -20.36 -6.61
N PRO A 26 2.02 -20.30 -7.18
CA PRO A 26 1.32 -19.02 -7.40
C PRO A 26 1.07 -18.20 -6.14
N TYR A 27 0.89 -18.84 -4.98
CA TYR A 27 0.73 -18.12 -3.72
C TYR A 27 2.00 -17.37 -3.29
N GLU A 28 3.18 -17.92 -3.61
CA GLU A 28 4.48 -17.30 -3.31
C GLU A 28 4.72 -16.10 -4.21
N GLN A 29 4.34 -16.21 -5.48
CA GLN A 29 4.42 -15.10 -6.45
C GLN A 29 3.54 -13.93 -6.03
N VAL A 30 2.28 -14.20 -5.65
CA VAL A 30 1.36 -13.16 -5.13
C VAL A 30 1.93 -12.50 -3.88
N ARG A 31 2.44 -13.29 -2.93
CA ARG A 31 3.05 -12.76 -1.70
C ARG A 31 4.26 -11.87 -2.04
N ALA A 32 5.20 -12.37 -2.83
CA ALA A 32 6.44 -11.68 -3.15
C ALA A 32 6.18 -10.34 -3.84
N GLN A 33 5.32 -10.31 -4.86
CA GLN A 33 5.04 -9.10 -5.64
C GLN A 33 4.26 -8.04 -4.86
N ILE A 34 3.35 -8.43 -3.97
CA ILE A 34 2.67 -7.48 -3.07
C ILE A 34 3.68 -6.91 -2.06
N SER A 35 4.51 -7.76 -1.45
CA SER A 35 5.55 -7.32 -0.52
C SER A 35 6.59 -6.39 -1.15
N GLU A 36 6.96 -6.64 -2.40
CA GLU A 36 7.89 -5.80 -3.14
C GLU A 36 7.28 -4.44 -3.47
N GLN A 37 6.05 -4.41 -3.97
CA GLN A 37 5.38 -3.14 -4.27
C GLN A 37 5.06 -2.33 -3.01
N ALA A 38 4.75 -2.99 -1.89
CA ALA A 38 4.57 -2.33 -0.59
C ALA A 38 5.89 -1.72 -0.09
N ARG A 39 6.98 -2.50 -0.06
CA ARG A 39 8.31 -2.01 0.37
C ARG A 39 8.88 -0.94 -0.55
N GLY A 40 8.63 -1.04 -1.85
CA GLY A 40 9.04 -0.05 -2.85
C GLY A 40 8.17 1.21 -2.87
N GLY A 41 7.16 1.31 -2.00
CA GLY A 41 6.25 2.47 -1.94
C GLY A 41 5.28 2.60 -3.12
N VAL A 42 5.28 1.65 -4.05
CA VAL A 42 4.31 1.58 -5.16
C VAL A 42 2.91 1.38 -4.62
N LEU A 43 2.75 0.48 -3.64
CA LEU A 43 1.52 0.38 -2.84
C LEU A 43 1.75 1.14 -1.52
N PRO A 44 1.25 2.37 -1.39
CA PRO A 44 1.46 3.14 -0.17
C PRO A 44 0.73 2.47 1.00
N VAL A 45 1.20 2.75 2.21
CA VAL A 45 0.49 2.39 3.44
C VAL A 45 -0.95 2.90 3.37
N GLY A 46 -1.90 2.11 3.87
CA GLY A 46 -3.32 2.42 3.78
C GLY A 46 -3.94 2.18 2.41
N TYR A 47 -3.17 1.71 1.41
CA TYR A 47 -3.72 1.26 0.14
C TYR A 47 -4.64 0.06 0.36
N ARG A 48 -5.89 0.17 -0.11
CA ARG A 48 -6.88 -0.91 -0.01
C ARG A 48 -6.63 -1.96 -1.07
N LEU A 49 -6.34 -3.18 -0.65
CA LEU A 49 -6.20 -4.31 -1.55
C LEU A 49 -7.56 -4.84 -2.04
N PRO A 50 -7.62 -5.47 -3.22
CA PRO A 50 -8.79 -6.21 -3.64
C PRO A 50 -9.15 -7.32 -2.63
N THR A 51 -10.41 -7.73 -2.63
CA THR A 51 -10.81 -8.89 -1.83
C THR A 51 -10.11 -10.16 -2.33
N VAL A 52 -9.99 -11.17 -1.48
CA VAL A 52 -9.43 -12.48 -1.88
C VAL A 52 -10.13 -13.03 -3.13
N ARG A 53 -11.47 -12.95 -3.18
CA ARG A 53 -12.25 -13.38 -4.35
C ARG A 53 -11.99 -12.50 -5.58
N GLY A 54 -12.00 -11.19 -5.42
CA GLY A 54 -11.77 -10.26 -6.52
C GLY A 54 -10.37 -10.41 -7.13
N LEU A 55 -9.34 -10.61 -6.30
CA LEU A 55 -7.98 -10.85 -6.79
C LEU A 55 -7.85 -12.23 -7.45
N ALA A 56 -8.49 -13.26 -6.88
CA ALA A 56 -8.52 -14.59 -7.47
C ALA A 56 -9.15 -14.57 -8.86
N GLU A 57 -10.28 -13.88 -9.02
CA GLU A 57 -10.94 -13.66 -10.32
C GLU A 57 -10.04 -12.90 -11.30
N SER A 58 -9.40 -11.81 -10.87
CA SER A 58 -8.54 -11.01 -11.76
C SER A 58 -7.29 -11.75 -12.24
N LEU A 59 -6.77 -12.68 -11.43
CA LEU A 59 -5.57 -13.44 -11.73
C LEU A 59 -5.86 -14.83 -12.31
N GLY A 60 -7.13 -15.26 -12.35
CA GLY A 60 -7.49 -16.64 -12.73
C GLY A 60 -6.97 -17.70 -11.76
N LEU A 61 -6.80 -17.36 -10.47
CA LEU A 61 -6.27 -18.26 -9.44
C LEU A 61 -7.38 -18.87 -8.58
N ALA A 62 -7.07 -20.00 -7.94
CA ALA A 62 -7.95 -20.55 -6.91
C ALA A 62 -8.03 -19.59 -5.70
N VAL A 63 -9.24 -19.39 -5.17
CA VAL A 63 -9.50 -18.52 -4.01
C VAL A 63 -8.61 -18.89 -2.80
N ASN A 64 -8.41 -20.19 -2.56
CA ASN A 64 -7.58 -20.67 -1.45
C ASN A 64 -6.09 -20.30 -1.62
N THR A 65 -5.61 -20.20 -2.85
CA THR A 65 -4.24 -19.79 -3.16
C THR A 65 -4.02 -18.32 -2.79
N VAL A 66 -4.96 -17.45 -3.18
CA VAL A 66 -4.91 -16.02 -2.81
C VAL A 66 -5.12 -15.85 -1.30
N ALA A 67 -6.03 -16.61 -0.70
CA ALA A 67 -6.24 -16.59 0.75
C ALA A 67 -4.96 -16.98 1.51
N LYS A 68 -4.23 -17.99 1.03
CA LYS A 68 -2.94 -18.39 1.59
C LYS A 68 -1.91 -17.27 1.48
N ALA A 69 -1.83 -16.59 0.34
CA ALA A 69 -0.92 -15.45 0.15
C ALA A 69 -1.25 -14.29 1.11
N TYR A 70 -2.54 -13.93 1.24
CA TYR A 70 -2.97 -12.85 2.13
C TYR A 70 -2.68 -13.16 3.61
N ARG A 71 -2.92 -14.40 4.06
CA ARG A 71 -2.57 -14.81 5.43
C ARG A 71 -1.08 -14.71 5.70
N ALA A 72 -0.25 -15.09 4.73
CA ALA A 72 1.20 -14.96 4.86
C ALA A 72 1.62 -13.48 4.96
N LEU A 73 1.10 -12.62 4.06
CA LEU A 73 1.35 -11.18 4.09
C LEU A 73 0.92 -10.52 5.41
N GLU A 74 -0.21 -10.96 5.98
CA GLU A 74 -0.71 -10.46 7.27
C GLU A 74 0.19 -10.91 8.43
N THR A 75 0.64 -12.17 8.40
CA THR A 75 1.62 -12.71 9.36
C THR A 75 2.94 -11.95 9.29
N ASP A 76 3.37 -11.58 8.09
CA ASP A 76 4.59 -10.80 7.84
C ASP A 76 4.41 -9.29 8.14
N GLY A 77 3.20 -8.85 8.52
CA GLY A 77 2.90 -7.44 8.81
C GLY A 77 2.94 -6.52 7.58
N VAL A 78 2.86 -7.08 6.37
CA VAL A 78 2.82 -6.32 5.10
C VAL A 78 1.41 -5.78 4.85
N ILE A 79 0.39 -6.50 5.30
CA ILE A 79 -1.01 -6.10 5.20
C ILE A 79 -1.69 -6.26 6.55
N GLU A 80 -2.83 -5.59 6.72
CA GLU A 80 -3.71 -5.77 7.86
C GLU A 80 -5.18 -5.86 7.41
N THR A 81 -5.94 -6.76 8.03
CA THR A 81 -7.38 -6.88 7.82
C THR A 81 -8.16 -6.09 8.85
N ARG A 82 -8.94 -5.10 8.41
CA ARG A 82 -9.79 -4.25 9.26
C ARG A 82 -11.25 -4.75 9.27
N GLY A 83 -11.45 -6.07 9.35
CA GLY A 83 -12.76 -6.73 9.32
C GLY A 83 -13.59 -6.35 8.09
N ARG A 84 -14.82 -5.85 8.30
CA ARG A 84 -15.73 -5.42 7.23
C ARG A 84 -15.20 -4.27 6.36
N ASN A 85 -14.17 -3.56 6.81
CA ASN A 85 -13.58 -2.44 6.08
C ASN A 85 -12.62 -2.91 4.97
N GLY A 86 -12.21 -4.18 4.98
CA GLY A 86 -11.33 -4.78 3.98
C GLY A 86 -9.88 -4.92 4.44
N THR A 87 -9.00 -5.20 3.49
CA THR A 87 -7.58 -5.46 3.70
C THR A 87 -6.76 -4.31 3.15
N PHE A 88 -5.76 -3.86 3.91
CA PHE A 88 -4.95 -2.68 3.58
C PHE A 88 -3.47 -3.00 3.70
N VAL A 89 -2.64 -2.31 2.90
CA VAL A 89 -1.19 -2.33 3.09
C VAL A 89 -0.88 -1.68 4.44
N ALA A 90 -0.22 -2.45 5.29
CA ALA A 90 0.22 -1.99 6.60
C ALA A 90 1.50 -1.15 6.42
N ALA A 91 1.79 -0.30 7.40
CA ALA A 91 3.13 0.23 7.51
C ALA A 91 4.05 -0.92 7.95
N ALA A 92 4.71 -1.54 6.97
CA ALA A 92 5.75 -2.51 7.23
C ALA A 92 6.91 -1.78 7.93
N GLY A 93 7.38 -2.33 9.05
CA GLY A 93 8.47 -1.73 9.81
C GLY A 93 8.32 -1.81 11.33
N SER A 94 9.32 -1.30 12.04
CA SER A 94 9.30 -0.99 13.47
C SER A 94 8.11 -0.11 13.84
N ALA A 95 7.76 -0.04 15.13
CA ALA A 95 6.72 0.86 15.61
C ALA A 95 6.97 2.33 15.19
N ALA A 96 8.24 2.74 15.12
CA ALA A 96 8.63 4.07 14.67
C ALA A 96 8.30 4.32 13.18
N GLU A 97 8.57 3.34 12.30
CA GLU A 97 8.24 3.45 10.87
C GLU A 97 6.73 3.53 10.64
N ARG A 98 5.95 2.80 11.44
CA ARG A 98 4.48 2.91 11.43
C ARG A 98 3.99 4.29 11.80
N GLU A 99 4.50 4.84 12.90
CA GLU A 99 4.11 6.16 13.38
C GLU A 99 4.49 7.25 12.37
N ALA A 100 5.69 7.16 11.77
CA ALA A 100 6.13 8.08 10.73
C ALA A 100 5.21 8.04 9.50
N SER A 101 4.80 6.86 9.06
CA SER A 101 3.87 6.73 7.94
C SER A 101 2.49 7.33 8.23
N LEU A 102 1.96 7.12 9.44
CA LEU A 102 0.68 7.70 9.87
C LEU A 102 0.75 9.23 9.92
N ALA A 103 1.84 9.77 10.46
CA ALA A 103 2.09 11.22 10.48
C ALA A 103 2.17 11.82 9.07
N ALA A 104 2.86 11.14 8.15
CA ALA A 104 2.97 11.57 6.75
C ALA A 104 1.61 11.60 6.03
N GLN A 105 0.76 10.58 6.24
CA GLN A 105 -0.60 10.55 5.70
C GLN A 105 -1.46 11.68 6.25
N ALA A 106 -1.47 11.86 7.57
CA ALA A 106 -2.23 12.93 8.21
C ALA A 106 -1.80 14.32 7.73
N TYR A 107 -0.50 14.51 7.49
CA TYR A 107 0.05 15.72 6.89
C TYR A 107 -0.49 15.95 5.47
N ALA A 108 -0.40 14.94 4.60
CA ALA A 108 -0.87 15.01 3.22
C ALA A 108 -2.37 15.33 3.12
N GLU A 109 -3.20 14.70 3.96
CA GLU A 109 -4.63 14.99 4.01
C GLU A 109 -4.93 16.42 4.47
N ARG A 110 -4.14 16.94 5.42
CA ARG A 110 -4.32 18.30 5.95
C ARG A 110 -3.93 19.35 4.91
N THR A 111 -2.76 19.23 4.29
CA THR A 111 -2.29 20.20 3.28
C THR A 111 -3.20 20.22 2.05
N ARG A 112 -3.69 19.04 1.64
CA ARG A 112 -4.68 18.93 0.58
C ARG A 112 -5.99 19.66 0.91
N ARG A 113 -6.52 19.51 2.13
CA ARG A 113 -7.73 20.25 2.58
C ARG A 113 -7.53 21.76 2.63
N LEU A 114 -6.31 22.20 2.87
CA LEU A 114 -5.93 23.62 2.86
C LEU A 114 -5.72 24.16 1.44
N GLY A 115 -5.77 23.31 0.41
CA GLY A 115 -5.62 23.71 -1.00
C GLY A 115 -4.18 23.93 -1.45
N LEU A 116 -3.19 23.47 -0.67
CA LEU A 116 -1.78 23.58 -1.06
C LEU A 116 -1.49 22.69 -2.27
N ALA A 117 -0.70 23.21 -3.21
CA ALA A 117 -0.12 22.39 -4.25
C ALA A 117 0.90 21.41 -3.65
N GLU A 118 1.11 20.26 -4.30
CA GLU A 118 2.05 19.24 -3.85
C GLU A 118 3.45 19.79 -3.59
N LYS A 119 3.93 20.68 -4.46
CA LYS A 119 5.24 21.34 -4.32
C LYS A 119 5.35 22.18 -3.04
N GLU A 120 4.27 22.85 -2.65
CA GLU A 120 4.22 23.70 -1.45
C GLU A 120 4.17 22.85 -0.18
N ALA A 121 3.37 21.78 -0.19
CA ALA A 121 3.36 20.80 0.90
C ALA A 121 4.75 20.13 1.07
N LEU A 122 5.41 19.76 -0.03
CA LEU A 122 6.76 19.21 0.04
C LEU A 122 7.78 20.22 0.57
N ALA A 123 7.67 21.50 0.23
CA ALA A 123 8.54 22.54 0.77
C ALA A 123 8.35 22.69 2.28
N ALA A 124 7.10 22.79 2.74
CA ALA A 124 6.78 22.99 4.15
C ALA A 124 7.25 21.83 5.05
N VAL A 125 7.06 20.56 4.62
CA VAL A 125 7.56 19.42 5.41
C VAL A 125 9.09 19.34 5.40
N ARG A 126 9.76 19.72 4.30
CA ARG A 126 11.22 19.77 4.23
C ARG A 126 11.81 20.81 5.17
N ASP A 127 11.21 21.99 5.23
CA ASP A 127 11.65 23.04 6.15
C ASP A 127 11.43 22.63 7.62
N ALA A 128 10.29 21.99 7.93
CA ALA A 128 10.03 21.44 9.26
C ALA A 128 11.04 20.34 9.65
N LEU A 129 11.39 19.44 8.72
CA LEU A 129 12.42 18.43 8.94
C LEU A 129 13.81 19.06 9.11
N ARG A 130 14.16 20.07 8.31
CA ARG A 130 15.42 20.81 8.49
C ARG A 130 15.49 21.46 9.87
N ALA A 131 14.40 22.05 10.35
CA ALA A 131 14.37 22.64 11.69
C ALA A 131 14.46 21.59 12.82
N ALA A 132 13.96 20.37 12.59
CA ALA A 132 13.98 19.29 13.58
C ALA A 132 15.28 18.46 13.60
N TYR A 133 15.97 18.34 12.47
CA TYR A 133 17.16 17.50 12.27
C TYR A 133 18.43 18.26 11.92
N GLY A 134 18.33 19.56 11.63
CA GLY A 134 19.50 20.42 11.52
C GLY A 134 20.04 20.68 12.91
N GLU A 135 21.16 20.03 13.24
CA GLU A 135 22.09 20.60 14.22
C GLU A 135 22.65 21.91 13.66
N ASP A 136 22.87 22.91 14.53
CA ASP A 136 23.68 24.09 14.20
C ASP A 136 25.06 23.69 13.64
#